data_AF-A0A956FWR4-F1
#
_entry.id   AF-A0A956FWR4-F1
#
_cell.length_a   1.000
_cell.length_b   1.000
_cell.length_c   1.000
_cell.angle_alpha   90.00
_cell.angle_beta   90.00
_cell.angle_gamma   90.00
#
_symmetry.space_group_name_H-M   'P 1'
#
loop_
_entity.id
_entity.type
_entity.pdbx_description
1 polymer ?
#
loop_
_entity_poly.entity_id
_entity_poly.type
_entity_poly.pdbx_seq_one_letter_code
_entity_poly.pdbx_strand_id
1 'polypeptide(L)'
;MTDTPTKPTPKRAGKRLNVASDDVQPVRTLPALEESFPRSAKVSVSDLDVPFRRIDLSGGEPSIEVYDTTGPQGVDPRQGLPKRRQAWIDARLA
;
A
#
# COMPACT_ATOMS: atom_id res chain seq x y z
N MET A 1 -30.02 -46.52 -0.55
CA MET A 1 -29.06 -45.41 -0.39
C MET A 1 -29.84 -44.13 -0.52
N THR A 2 -30.19 -43.49 0.59
CA THR A 2 -30.96 -42.23 0.61
C THR A 2 -29.99 -41.07 0.80
N ASP A 3 -29.82 -40.26 -0.25
CA ASP A 3 -29.09 -39.01 -0.18
C ASP A 3 -29.77 -38.06 0.80
N THR A 4 -29.04 -37.63 1.82
CA THR A 4 -29.50 -36.63 2.78
C THR A 4 -29.06 -35.24 2.27
N PRO A 5 -29.97 -34.27 2.11
CA PRO A 5 -29.59 -32.96 1.62
C PRO A 5 -28.75 -32.23 2.67
N THR A 6 -27.50 -31.91 2.30
CA THR A 6 -26.57 -31.17 3.15
C THR A 6 -27.04 -29.71 3.29
N LYS A 7 -27.26 -29.28 4.53
CA LYS A 7 -27.67 -27.90 4.86
C LYS A 7 -26.50 -26.94 4.55
N PRO A 8 -26.74 -25.79 3.89
CA PRO A 8 -25.67 -24.83 3.61
C PRO A 8 -25.15 -24.25 4.92
N THR A 9 -23.82 -24.35 5.10
CA THR A 9 -23.11 -23.79 6.24
C THR A 9 -23.17 -22.26 6.17
N PRO A 10 -23.46 -21.55 7.28
CA PRO A 10 -23.47 -20.09 7.27
C PRO A 10 -22.05 -19.57 6.97
N LYS A 11 -21.90 -18.74 5.93
CA LYS A 11 -20.66 -18.01 5.67
C LYS A 11 -20.30 -17.22 6.93
N ARG A 12 -19.16 -17.54 7.57
CA ARG A 12 -18.60 -16.71 8.64
C ARG A 12 -18.47 -15.28 8.09
N ALA A 13 -19.25 -14.35 8.64
CA ALA A 13 -19.00 -12.94 8.42
C ALA A 13 -17.57 -12.66 8.92
N GLY A 14 -16.64 -12.43 8.00
CA GLY A 14 -15.27 -12.12 8.36
C GLY A 14 -15.27 -10.92 9.30
N LYS A 15 -14.65 -11.07 10.48
CA LYS A 15 -14.52 -9.96 11.43
C LYS A 15 -13.70 -8.87 10.75
N ARG A 16 -14.36 -7.80 10.29
CA ARG A 16 -13.67 -6.63 9.74
C ARG A 16 -12.86 -6.02 10.88
N LEU A 17 -11.58 -5.80 10.63
CA LEU A 17 -10.73 -5.04 11.55
C LEU A 17 -11.10 -3.56 11.41
N ASN A 18 -11.62 -2.97 12.48
CA ASN A 18 -11.88 -1.54 12.56
C ASN A 18 -10.55 -0.82 12.83
N VAL A 19 -9.74 -0.63 11.78
CA VAL A 19 -8.40 -0.03 11.91
C VAL A 19 -8.42 1.50 11.77
N ALA A 20 -9.38 2.02 11.01
CA ALA A 20 -9.47 3.44 10.66
C ALA A 20 -10.92 3.95 10.58
N SER A 21 -11.85 3.36 11.33
CA SER A 21 -13.20 3.94 11.46
C SER A 21 -13.15 5.26 12.24
N ASP A 22 -14.19 6.08 12.13
CA ASP A 22 -14.24 7.43 12.72
C ASP A 22 -14.06 7.43 14.24
N ASP A 23 -14.49 6.35 14.90
CA ASP A 23 -14.38 6.11 16.34
C ASP A 23 -12.99 5.70 16.82
N VAL A 24 -12.05 5.35 15.93
CA VAL A 24 -10.70 4.90 16.29
C VAL A 24 -9.74 6.10 16.39
N GLN A 25 -9.37 6.50 17.61
CA GLN A 25 -8.42 7.58 17.86
C GLN A 25 -7.37 7.18 18.92
N PRO A 26 -6.06 7.30 18.64
CA PRO A 26 -5.48 7.71 17.35
C PRO A 26 -5.55 6.60 16.30
N VAL A 27 -5.57 6.96 15.02
CA VAL A 27 -5.32 5.99 13.93
C VAL A 27 -3.88 5.51 14.07
N ARG A 28 -3.68 4.18 14.03
CA ARG A 28 -2.34 3.59 14.07
C ARG A 28 -1.53 4.06 12.86
N THR A 29 -0.43 4.74 13.11
CA THR A 29 0.57 5.07 12.09
C THR A 29 1.67 4.01 12.04
N LEU A 30 2.31 3.88 10.89
CA LEU A 30 3.56 3.13 10.76
C LEU A 30 4.74 4.04 11.18
N PRO A 31 5.84 3.46 11.67
CA PRO A 31 7.08 4.20 11.88
C PRO A 31 7.58 4.88 10.61
N ALA A 32 8.48 5.85 10.76
CA ALA A 32 9.06 6.52 9.59
C ALA A 32 9.82 5.51 8.73
N LEU A 33 9.80 5.71 7.40
CA LEU A 33 10.43 4.77 6.47
C LEU A 33 11.94 4.59 6.75
N GLU A 34 12.61 5.66 7.18
CA GLU A 34 14.03 5.68 7.54
C GLU A 34 14.37 4.71 8.70
N GLU A 35 13.42 4.41 9.58
CA GLU A 35 13.65 3.44 10.68
C GLU A 35 13.81 2.01 10.14
N SER A 36 13.05 1.66 9.11
CA SER A 36 13.16 0.35 8.44
C SER A 36 14.25 0.34 7.37
N PHE A 37 14.55 1.50 6.80
CA PHE A 37 15.38 1.66 5.62
C PHE A 37 16.33 2.85 5.77
N PRO A 38 17.35 2.74 6.63
CA PRO A 38 18.29 3.83 6.84
C PRO A 38 19.03 4.18 5.54
N ARG A 39 19.40 5.46 5.39
CA ARG A 39 20.08 6.03 4.22
C ARG A 39 19.34 5.78 2.91
N SER A 40 18.01 5.71 2.97
CA SER A 40 17.19 5.44 1.81
C SER A 40 16.23 6.58 1.53
N ALA A 41 16.15 7.01 0.28
CA ALA A 41 15.17 7.99 -0.18
C ALA A 41 14.19 7.34 -1.15
N LYS A 42 12.89 7.66 -1.03
CA LYS A 42 11.92 7.34 -2.08
C LYS A 42 12.24 8.20 -3.30
N VAL A 43 12.32 7.56 -4.46
CA VAL A 43 12.50 8.24 -5.74
C VAL A 43 11.49 7.68 -6.73
N SER A 44 11.28 8.39 -7.83
CA SER A 44 10.47 7.92 -8.94
C SER A 44 11.22 8.10 -10.25
N VAL A 45 10.96 7.22 -11.19
CA VAL A 45 11.57 7.24 -12.53
C VAL A 45 10.50 7.31 -13.60
N SER A 46 10.87 7.82 -14.77
CA SER A 46 10.00 8.04 -15.95
C SER A 46 8.86 9.02 -15.72
N ASP A 47 8.14 9.34 -16.80
CA ASP A 47 6.99 10.25 -16.80
C ASP A 47 5.77 9.69 -16.05
N LEU A 48 5.78 8.41 -15.67
CA LEU A 48 4.69 7.75 -14.93
C LEU A 48 4.94 7.73 -13.40
N ASP A 49 6.01 8.37 -12.92
CA ASP A 49 6.57 8.26 -11.56
C ASP A 49 6.52 6.82 -11.00
N VAL A 50 7.23 5.90 -11.66
CA VAL A 50 7.34 4.50 -11.22
C VAL A 50 8.21 4.48 -9.95
N PRO A 51 7.76 3.84 -8.84
CA PRO A 51 8.41 3.97 -7.54
C PRO A 51 9.68 3.12 -7.40
N PHE A 52 10.73 3.75 -6.91
CA PHE A 52 12.00 3.14 -6.51
C PHE A 52 12.45 3.71 -5.17
N ARG A 53 13.45 3.07 -4.58
CA ARG A 53 14.15 3.55 -3.39
C ARG A 53 15.63 3.64 -3.71
N ARG A 54 16.20 4.83 -3.57
CA ARG A 54 17.63 5.08 -3.73
C ARG A 54 18.31 4.87 -2.37
N ILE A 55 19.38 4.09 -2.34
CA ILE A 55 20.17 3.81 -1.14
C ILE A 55 21.55 4.43 -1.30
N ASP A 56 21.89 5.36 -0.41
CA ASP A 56 23.17 6.04 -0.43
C ASP A 56 24.25 5.17 0.22
N LEU A 57 25.31 4.88 -0.54
CA LEU A 57 26.43 4.05 -0.13
C LEU A 57 27.57 4.91 0.44
N SER A 58 28.48 4.29 1.19
CA SER A 58 29.68 4.96 1.73
C SER A 58 30.89 4.75 0.82
N GLY A 59 31.96 5.52 1.04
CA GLY A 59 33.24 5.31 0.35
C GLY A 59 33.31 5.91 -1.06
N GLY A 60 32.38 6.80 -1.42
CA GLY A 60 32.32 7.41 -2.74
C GLY A 60 31.62 6.54 -3.80
N GLU A 61 31.13 5.36 -3.41
CA GLU A 61 30.33 4.51 -4.28
C GLU A 61 29.02 5.20 -4.69
N PRO A 62 28.58 5.04 -5.95
CA PRO A 62 27.31 5.60 -6.40
C PRO A 62 26.15 4.95 -5.65
N SER A 63 25.07 5.73 -5.44
CA SER A 63 23.85 5.19 -4.86
C SER A 63 23.24 4.11 -5.76
N ILE A 64 22.58 3.13 -5.13
CA ILE A 64 21.85 2.08 -5.85
C ILE A 64 20.35 2.33 -5.80
N GLU A 65 19.65 2.04 -6.88
CA GLU A 65 18.18 2.13 -6.95
C GLU A 65 17.57 0.73 -6.93
N VAL A 66 16.66 0.50 -5.98
CA VAL A 66 15.95 -0.76 -5.81
C VAL A 66 14.44 -0.57 -5.95
N TYR A 67 13.74 -1.63 -6.33
CA TYR A 67 12.27 -1.62 -6.41
C TYR A 67 11.64 -1.32 -5.05
N ASP A 68 10.61 -0.49 -5.01
CA ASP A 68 9.99 -0.01 -3.77
C ASP A 68 8.47 -0.24 -3.74
N THR A 69 8.03 -1.15 -2.87
CA THR A 69 6.62 -1.53 -2.66
C THR A 69 5.95 -0.79 -1.51
N THR A 70 6.63 0.15 -0.86
CA THR A 70 6.13 0.80 0.38
C THR A 70 5.01 1.81 0.14
N GLY A 71 4.79 2.22 -1.11
CA GLY A 71 3.72 3.14 -1.49
C GLY A 71 3.88 4.57 -0.95
N PRO A 72 2.86 5.43 -1.14
CA PRO A 72 2.83 6.78 -0.56
C PRO A 72 2.86 6.74 0.98
N GLN A 73 3.64 7.63 1.59
CA GLN A 73 3.76 7.74 3.06
C GLN A 73 2.85 8.83 3.60
N GLY A 74 2.45 8.72 4.87
CA GLY A 74 1.71 9.77 5.58
C GLY A 74 0.26 10.00 5.10
N VAL A 75 -0.30 9.08 4.32
CA VAL A 75 -1.69 9.19 3.84
C VAL A 75 -2.65 8.67 4.91
N ASP A 76 -3.66 9.46 5.26
CA ASP A 76 -4.74 9.03 6.16
C ASP A 76 -5.53 7.89 5.49
N PRO A 77 -5.57 6.68 6.10
CA PRO A 77 -6.33 5.55 5.55
C PRO A 77 -7.83 5.83 5.38
N ARG A 78 -8.40 6.82 6.09
CA ARG A 78 -9.80 7.25 5.91
C ARG A 78 -10.04 7.95 4.57
N GLN A 79 -9.03 8.66 4.08
CA GLN A 79 -9.09 9.36 2.78
C GLN A 79 -8.80 8.41 1.61
N GLY A 80 -8.03 7.35 1.88
CA GLY A 80 -7.55 6.42 0.87
C GLY A 80 -6.38 6.99 0.05
N LEU A 81 -5.75 6.12 -0.75
CA LEU A 81 -4.61 6.52 -1.57
C LEU A 81 -5.04 7.34 -2.80
N PRO A 82 -4.16 8.24 -3.30
CA PRO A 82 -4.40 8.95 -4.56
C PRO A 82 -4.69 7.98 -5.72
N LYS A 83 -5.76 8.25 -6.48
CA LYS A 83 -6.16 7.45 -7.64
C LYS A 83 -5.33 7.76 -8.89
N ARG A 84 -4.00 7.56 -8.83
CA ARG A 84 -3.03 7.94 -9.89
C ARG A 84 -3.37 7.40 -11.28
N ARG A 85 -4.08 6.27 -11.35
CA ARG A 85 -4.44 5.59 -12.61
C ARG A 85 -5.83 5.98 -13.16
N GLN A 86 -6.59 6.85 -12.49
CA GLN A 86 -7.97 7.15 -12.85
C GLN A 86 -8.07 7.67 -14.30
N ALA A 87 -7.27 8.69 -14.65
CA ALA A 87 -7.27 9.25 -16.00
C ALA A 87 -6.97 8.21 -17.09
N TRP A 88 -6.09 7.24 -16.82
CA TRP A 88 -5.78 6.17 -17.78
C TRP A 88 -6.92 5.17 -17.94
N ILE A 89 -7.71 4.95 -16.88
CA ILE A 89 -8.88 4.08 -16.91
C ILE A 89 -9.98 4.77 -17.70
N ASP A 90 -10.28 6.02 -17.36
CA ASP A 90 -11.31 6.83 -18.02
C ASP A 90 -11.05 6.93 -19.52
N ALA A 91 -9.82 7.19 -19.93
CA ALA A 91 -9.42 7.27 -21.34
C ALA A 91 -9.60 5.96 -22.13
N ARG A 92 -9.68 4.80 -21.47
CA ARG A 92 -9.92 3.49 -22.13
C ARG A 92 -11.39 3.10 -22.16
N LEU A 93 -12.22 3.75 -21.34
CA LEU A 93 -13.66 3.49 -21.26
C LEU A 93 -14.48 4.46 -22.13
N ALA A 94 -13.88 5.58 -22.54
CA ALA A 94 -14.43 6.50 -23.54
C ALA A 94 -14.41 5.88 -24.95
#